data_AF-A0AAV1NE67-F1
#
_entry.id   AF-A0AAV1NE67-F1
#
_cell.length_a   1.000
_cell.length_b   1.000
_cell.length_c   1.000
_cell.angle_alpha   90.00
_cell.angle_beta   90.00
_cell.angle_gamma   90.00
#
_symmetry.space_group_name_H-M   'P 1'
#
loop_
_entity.id
_entity.type
_entity.pdbx_description
1 polymer ?
#
loop_
_entity_poly.entity_id
_entity_poly.type
_entity_poly.pdbx_seq_one_letter_code
_entity_poly.pdbx_strand_id
1 'polypeptide(L)'
;MSTQWAIMTMECARGGSGLYNGTATVTLELFEGLMDRVSCPTFGAETDFEVFPKLSGTGIASLVLHALSLCLLCLCLLCSAGSILISLYNSVSNPYETYMGPIGVYVCSSISTCLSVLVLILFVVNVNLTSMAEELVMSFNEDVDLKNKSVEMQVGYYLLIPYAVLSLLALSLIYMYDHAAYTQRREQQRPTEDAPKEIMMY
;
A
#
# COMPACT_ATOMS: atom_id res chain seq x y z
N MET A 1 -7.42 7.50 -10.97
CA MET A 1 -6.12 7.11 -11.57
C MET A 1 -5.67 5.82 -10.92
N SER A 2 -6.11 4.70 -11.50
CA SER A 2 -5.47 3.40 -11.34
C SER A 2 -4.20 3.49 -12.19
N THR A 3 -3.06 3.78 -11.58
CA THR A 3 -1.79 3.84 -12.31
C THR A 3 -1.22 2.43 -12.45
N GLN A 4 -0.29 2.20 -13.37
CA GLN A 4 0.40 0.92 -13.50
C GLN A 4 1.18 0.58 -12.21
N TRP A 5 1.00 -0.63 -11.69
CA TRP A 5 1.64 -1.12 -10.46
C TRP A 5 2.82 -2.05 -10.73
N ALA A 6 2.69 -2.94 -11.71
CA ALA A 6 3.76 -3.84 -12.10
C ALA A 6 3.65 -4.20 -13.58
N ILE A 7 4.79 -4.41 -14.23
CA ILE A 7 4.90 -5.02 -15.54
C ILE A 7 5.61 -6.35 -15.34
N MET A 8 5.01 -7.42 -15.85
CA MET A 8 5.57 -8.76 -15.82
C MET A 8 5.84 -9.17 -17.26
N THR A 9 7.07 -9.54 -17.58
CA THR A 9 7.42 -9.98 -18.93
C THR A 9 7.92 -11.42 -18.89
N MET A 10 7.48 -12.21 -19.88
CA MET A 10 7.75 -13.63 -19.97
C MET A 10 8.04 -13.99 -21.42
N GLU A 11 8.97 -14.90 -21.65
CA GLU A 11 9.19 -15.50 -22.96
C GLU A 11 8.11 -16.55 -23.23
N CYS A 12 7.55 -16.56 -24.44
CA CYS A 12 6.52 -17.50 -24.86
C CYS A 12 6.99 -18.36 -26.05
N ALA A 13 6.62 -19.64 -26.02
CA ALA A 13 6.80 -20.59 -27.11
C ALA A 13 5.50 -21.36 -27.37
N ARG A 14 5.39 -21.98 -28.55
CA ARG A 14 4.29 -22.91 -28.82
C ARG A 14 4.49 -24.18 -28.01
N GLY A 15 3.42 -24.67 -27.38
CA GLY A 15 3.44 -25.89 -26.57
C GLY A 15 4.23 -27.01 -27.26
N GLY A 16 5.29 -27.48 -26.59
CA GLY A 16 6.13 -28.60 -27.04
C GLY A 16 7.13 -28.28 -28.17
N SER A 17 7.23 -27.03 -28.62
CA SER A 17 8.19 -26.64 -29.67
C SER A 17 9.61 -26.34 -29.16
N GLY A 18 9.73 -25.93 -27.89
CA GLY A 18 11.01 -25.54 -27.26
C GLY A 18 11.66 -24.29 -27.87
N LEU A 19 10.98 -23.57 -28.76
CA LEU A 19 11.46 -22.38 -29.47
C LEU A 19 10.78 -21.12 -28.91
N TYR A 20 11.46 -20.43 -28.00
CA TYR A 20 11.01 -19.20 -27.36
C TYR A 20 11.33 -17.98 -28.23
N ASN A 21 10.45 -17.69 -29.19
CA ASN A 21 10.61 -16.59 -30.15
C ASN A 21 9.63 -15.44 -29.93
N GLY A 22 8.75 -15.55 -28.93
CA GLY A 22 7.79 -14.51 -28.59
C GLY A 22 7.94 -14.03 -27.15
N THR A 23 7.28 -12.91 -26.87
CA THR A 23 7.24 -12.28 -25.54
C THR A 23 5.80 -11.95 -25.16
N ALA A 24 5.42 -12.29 -23.94
CA ALA A 24 4.17 -11.91 -23.32
C ALA A 24 4.45 -10.90 -22.18
N THR A 25 3.80 -9.76 -22.28
CA THR A 25 3.94 -8.61 -21.37
C THR A 25 2.59 -8.38 -20.71
N VAL A 26 2.55 -8.51 -19.38
CA VAL A 26 1.34 -8.26 -18.58
C VAL A 26 1.59 -7.02 -17.75
N THR A 27 0.91 -5.95 -18.09
CA THR A 27 0.86 -4.72 -17.30
C THR A 27 -0.32 -4.81 -16.35
N LEU A 28 -0.06 -4.71 -15.05
CA LEU A 28 -1.07 -4.75 -14.02
C LEU A 28 -1.33 -3.38 -13.45
N GLU A 29 -2.61 -3.06 -13.37
CA GLU A 29 -3.11 -2.06 -12.45
C GLU A 29 -3.84 -2.72 -11.28
N LEU A 30 -4.53 -1.92 -10.45
CA LEU A 30 -5.26 -2.45 -9.29
C LEU A 30 -6.48 -3.29 -9.68
N PHE A 31 -7.22 -2.84 -10.70
CA PHE A 31 -8.50 -3.43 -11.13
C PHE A 31 -8.47 -3.90 -12.58
N GLU A 32 -7.74 -3.18 -13.42
CA GLU A 32 -7.58 -3.45 -14.84
C GLU A 32 -6.15 -3.96 -15.10
N GLY A 33 -6.00 -4.72 -16.16
CA GLY A 33 -4.72 -5.22 -16.63
C GLY A 33 -4.71 -5.22 -18.15
N LEU A 34 -3.51 -5.14 -18.70
CA LEU A 34 -3.28 -5.09 -20.12
C LEU A 34 -2.27 -6.17 -20.48
N MET A 35 -2.65 -7.05 -21.39
CA MET A 35 -1.80 -8.10 -21.90
C MET A 35 -1.41 -7.77 -23.34
N ASP A 36 -0.12 -7.62 -23.57
CA ASP A 36 0.48 -7.45 -24.89
C ASP A 36 1.31 -8.70 -25.24
N ARG A 37 1.13 -9.25 -26.44
CA ARG A 37 1.78 -10.47 -26.90
C ARG A 37 2.42 -10.24 -28.25
N VAL A 38 3.73 -10.37 -28.30
CA VAL A 38 4.51 -10.21 -29.54
C VAL A 38 5.03 -11.58 -29.94
N SER A 39 4.67 -12.03 -31.15
CA SER A 39 5.20 -13.28 -31.75
C SER A 39 4.94 -14.56 -30.94
N CYS A 40 3.91 -14.58 -30.07
CA CYS A 40 3.41 -15.80 -29.44
C CYS A 40 2.58 -16.65 -30.45
N PRO A 41 2.38 -17.96 -30.22
CA PRO A 41 1.82 -18.93 -31.18
C PRO A 41 0.44 -18.54 -31.73
N THR A 42 -0.34 -17.84 -30.93
CA THR A 42 -1.50 -17.06 -31.34
C THR A 42 -1.05 -15.60 -31.42
N PHE A 43 -0.87 -15.09 -32.65
CA PHE A 43 -0.73 -13.65 -32.87
C PHE A 43 -1.88 -12.94 -32.18
N GLY A 44 -1.59 -12.15 -31.16
CA GLY A 44 -2.60 -11.71 -30.22
C GLY A 44 -2.38 -10.27 -29.86
N ALA A 45 -3.26 -9.41 -30.38
CA ALA A 45 -3.33 -7.99 -30.08
C ALA A 45 -3.28 -7.69 -28.58
N GLU A 46 -2.97 -6.43 -28.27
CA GLU A 46 -3.18 -5.81 -26.97
C GLU A 46 -4.62 -6.08 -26.50
N THR A 47 -4.75 -6.73 -25.34
CA THR A 47 -6.05 -7.07 -24.75
C THR A 47 -6.12 -6.57 -23.33
N ASP A 48 -7.10 -5.72 -23.07
CA ASP A 48 -7.47 -5.30 -21.73
C ASP A 48 -8.30 -6.38 -21.03
N PHE A 49 -8.15 -6.48 -19.72
CA PHE A 49 -8.92 -7.41 -18.89
C PHE A 49 -9.13 -6.88 -17.48
N GLU A 50 -10.21 -7.35 -16.85
CA GLU A 50 -10.44 -7.13 -15.42
C GLU A 50 -9.65 -8.15 -14.61
N VAL A 51 -8.86 -7.68 -13.64
CA VAL A 51 -7.93 -8.52 -12.86
C VAL A 51 -8.71 -9.53 -12.01
N PHE A 52 -9.75 -9.11 -11.29
CA PHE A 52 -10.47 -9.99 -10.35
C PHE A 52 -11.19 -11.19 -11.00
N PRO A 53 -12.01 -11.02 -12.06
CA PRO A 53 -12.64 -12.14 -12.73
C PRO A 53 -11.61 -13.13 -13.30
N LYS A 54 -10.48 -12.62 -13.83
CA LYS A 54 -9.43 -13.44 -14.41
C LYS A 54 -8.65 -14.23 -13.36
N LEU A 55 -8.29 -13.61 -12.23
CA LEU A 55 -7.64 -14.30 -11.10
C LEU A 55 -8.57 -15.33 -10.47
N SER A 56 -9.88 -15.06 -10.40
CA SER A 56 -10.88 -16.00 -9.86
C SER A 56 -10.96 -17.30 -10.65
N GLY A 57 -10.77 -17.24 -11.97
CA GLY A 57 -10.80 -18.41 -12.84
C GLY A 57 -9.51 -19.25 -12.84
N THR A 58 -8.40 -18.73 -12.29
CA THR A 58 -7.06 -19.29 -12.53
C THR A 58 -6.28 -19.62 -11.27
N GLY A 59 -6.34 -18.79 -10.23
CA GLY A 59 -5.48 -18.94 -9.05
C GLY A 59 -6.07 -18.37 -7.76
N ILE A 60 -6.44 -19.26 -6.84
CA ILE A 60 -7.01 -18.88 -5.53
C ILE A 60 -5.99 -18.11 -4.68
N ALA A 61 -4.72 -18.55 -4.67
CA ALA A 61 -3.69 -17.92 -3.83
C ALA A 61 -3.40 -16.48 -4.27
N SER A 62 -3.21 -16.28 -5.58
CA SER A 62 -2.98 -14.96 -6.18
C SER A 62 -4.18 -14.03 -5.96
N LEU A 63 -5.40 -14.54 -6.18
CA LEU A 63 -6.63 -13.80 -5.92
C LEU A 63 -6.71 -13.31 -4.48
N VAL A 64 -6.46 -14.19 -3.50
CA VAL A 64 -6.57 -13.86 -2.08
C VAL A 64 -5.54 -12.80 -1.70
N LEU A 65 -4.28 -12.93 -2.15
CA LEU A 65 -3.24 -11.95 -1.88
C LEU A 65 -3.54 -10.59 -2.51
N HIS A 66 -4.01 -10.56 -3.76
CA HIS A 66 -4.40 -9.32 -4.44
C HIS A 66 -5.60 -8.66 -3.75
N ALA A 67 -6.66 -9.42 -3.45
CA ALA A 67 -7.84 -8.92 -2.74
C ALA A 67 -7.51 -8.40 -1.34
N LEU A 68 -6.64 -9.12 -0.61
CA LEU A 68 -6.15 -8.67 0.69
C LEU A 68 -5.39 -7.36 0.56
N SER A 69 -4.47 -7.24 -0.40
CA SER A 69 -3.71 -6.00 -0.63
C SER A 69 -4.64 -4.81 -0.89
N LEU A 70 -5.71 -5.01 -1.66
CA LEU A 70 -6.70 -3.99 -1.97
C LEU A 70 -7.52 -3.59 -0.74
N CYS A 71 -7.96 -4.57 0.05
CA CYS A 71 -8.68 -4.32 1.29
C CYS A 71 -7.84 -3.51 2.29
N LEU A 72 -6.57 -3.90 2.47
CA LEU A 72 -5.64 -3.17 3.33
C LEU A 72 -5.39 -1.74 2.81
N LEU A 73 -5.30 -1.54 1.50
CA LEU A 73 -5.17 -0.22 0.89
C LEU A 73 -6.40 0.65 1.15
N CYS A 74 -7.61 0.10 1.02
CA CYS A 74 -8.85 0.80 1.36
C CYS A 74 -8.90 1.22 2.84
N LEU A 75 -8.53 0.32 3.76
CA LEU A 75 -8.43 0.63 5.18
C LEU A 75 -7.37 1.72 5.45
N CYS A 76 -6.23 1.65 4.77
CA CYS A 76 -5.18 2.66 4.84
C CYS A 76 -5.69 4.04 4.43
N LEU A 77 -6.45 4.13 3.33
CA LEU A 77 -7.06 5.37 2.87
C LEU A 77 -8.10 5.91 3.86
N LEU A 78 -8.93 5.04 4.45
CA LEU A 78 -9.90 5.43 5.48
C LEU A 78 -9.22 5.99 6.74
N CYS A 79 -8.17 5.34 7.22
CA CYS A 79 -7.38 5.84 8.35
C CYS A 79 -6.70 7.17 8.02
N SER A 80 -6.16 7.32 6.81
CA SER A 80 -5.56 8.57 6.33
C SER A 80 -6.58 9.70 6.20
N ALA A 81 -7.80 9.40 5.74
CA ALA A 81 -8.88 10.38 5.71
C ALA A 81 -9.29 10.79 7.13
N GLY A 82 -9.35 9.83 8.06
CA GLY A 82 -9.59 10.07 9.48
C GLY A 82 -8.54 11.00 10.10
N SER A 83 -7.26 10.76 9.87
CA SER A 83 -6.19 11.63 10.40
C SER A 83 -6.27 13.05 9.84
N ILE A 84 -6.60 13.21 8.55
CA ILE A 84 -6.81 14.52 7.91
C ILE A 84 -8.01 15.24 8.53
N LEU A 85 -9.16 14.57 8.67
CA LEU A 85 -10.37 15.14 9.23
C LEU A 85 -10.17 15.59 10.69
N ILE A 86 -9.53 14.75 11.51
CA ILE A 86 -9.20 15.10 12.91
C ILE A 86 -8.27 16.31 12.95
N SER A 87 -7.25 16.35 12.08
CA SER A 87 -6.29 17.46 12.03
C SER A 87 -6.94 18.77 11.59
N LEU A 88 -7.81 18.72 10.57
CA LEU A 88 -8.56 19.89 10.09
C LEU A 88 -9.55 20.38 11.15
N TYR A 89 -10.28 19.46 11.79
CA TYR A 89 -11.20 19.82 12.87
C TYR A 89 -10.45 20.51 14.01
N ASN A 90 -9.38 19.90 14.52
CA ASN A 90 -8.59 20.46 15.62
C ASN A 90 -7.86 21.76 15.26
N SER A 91 -7.62 22.03 13.98
CA SER A 91 -7.00 23.28 13.51
C SER A 91 -7.98 24.44 13.36
N VAL A 92 -9.26 24.17 13.13
CA VAL A 92 -10.30 25.18 12.89
C VAL A 92 -11.21 25.36 14.10
N SER A 93 -11.38 24.32 14.92
CA SER A 93 -12.21 24.36 16.12
C SER A 93 -11.60 25.21 17.22
N ASN A 94 -12.43 25.56 18.20
CA ASN A 94 -11.99 26.26 19.39
C ASN A 94 -10.92 25.39 20.12
N PRO A 95 -9.77 25.95 20.55
CA PRO A 95 -8.72 25.20 21.25
C PRO A 95 -9.18 24.43 22.50
N TYR A 96 -10.35 24.74 23.06
CA TYR A 96 -10.96 24.02 24.19
C TYR A 96 -11.87 22.85 23.76
N GLU A 97 -12.21 22.73 22.47
CA GLU A 97 -13.03 21.68 21.89
C GLU A 97 -12.21 20.90 20.85
N THR A 98 -11.35 20.00 21.32
CA THR A 98 -10.59 19.08 20.47
C THR A 98 -11.31 17.74 20.33
N TYR A 99 -11.46 17.24 19.09
CA TYR A 99 -11.96 15.89 18.85
C TYR A 99 -10.80 14.90 18.83
N MET A 100 -10.72 14.01 19.82
CA MET A 100 -9.65 13.01 20.04
C MET A 100 -8.21 13.57 20.15
N GLY A 101 -8.01 14.88 19.95
CA GLY A 101 -6.74 15.58 20.07
C GLY A 101 -5.61 14.95 19.21
N PRO A 102 -4.35 15.08 19.66
CA PRO A 102 -3.18 14.48 19.00
C PRO A 102 -3.21 12.94 18.96
N ILE A 103 -3.89 12.32 19.93
CA ILE A 103 -3.96 10.86 20.07
C ILE A 103 -4.74 10.25 18.90
N GLY A 104 -5.84 10.88 18.47
CA GLY A 104 -6.62 10.42 17.32
C GLY A 104 -5.78 10.40 16.02
N VAL A 105 -5.02 11.46 15.78
CA VAL A 105 -4.13 11.55 14.62
C VAL A 105 -3.02 10.51 14.70
N TYR A 106 -2.45 10.29 15.90
CA TYR A 106 -1.43 9.26 16.13
C TYR A 106 -1.92 7.86 15.82
N VAL A 107 -3.10 7.47 16.33
CA VAL A 107 -3.66 6.12 16.11
C VAL A 107 -3.98 5.90 14.64
N CYS A 108 -4.68 6.84 14.00
CA CYS A 108 -5.02 6.74 12.58
C CYS A 108 -3.77 6.65 11.69
N SER A 109 -2.76 7.49 11.95
CA SER A 109 -1.50 7.49 11.19
C SER A 109 -0.65 6.24 11.45
N SER A 110 -0.71 5.67 12.67
CA SER A 110 0.00 4.44 13.02
C SER A 110 -0.58 3.25 12.28
N ILE A 111 -1.91 3.12 12.29
CA ILE A 111 -2.62 2.07 11.57
C ILE A 111 -2.33 2.20 10.07
N SER A 112 -2.52 3.38 9.48
CA SER A 112 -2.30 3.57 8.04
C SER A 112 -0.86 3.25 7.62
N THR A 113 0.14 3.66 8.42
CA THR A 113 1.54 3.33 8.17
C THR A 113 1.77 1.82 8.18
N CYS A 114 1.33 1.12 9.24
CA CYS A 114 1.46 -0.33 9.33
C CYS A 114 0.79 -1.06 8.16
N LEU A 115 -0.43 -0.65 7.79
CA LEU A 115 -1.15 -1.23 6.67
C LEU A 115 -0.42 -0.99 5.34
N SER A 116 0.11 0.21 5.10
CA SER A 116 0.85 0.51 3.86
C SER A 116 2.11 -0.33 3.69
N VAL A 117 2.85 -0.60 4.79
CA VAL A 117 4.02 -1.48 4.77
C VAL A 117 3.61 -2.92 4.48
N LEU A 118 2.51 -3.40 5.06
CA LEU A 118 1.98 -4.72 4.76
C LEU A 118 1.58 -4.85 3.29
N VAL A 119 0.94 -3.83 2.71
CA VAL A 119 0.59 -3.80 1.26
C VAL A 119 1.85 -3.88 0.40
N LEU A 120 2.89 -3.10 0.71
CA LEU A 120 4.17 -3.13 -0.02
C LEU A 120 4.79 -4.54 -0.06
N ILE A 121 4.74 -5.26 1.06
CA ILE A 121 5.28 -6.62 1.17
C ILE A 121 4.39 -7.62 0.43
N LEU A 122 3.08 -7.61 0.70
CA LEU A 122 2.13 -8.57 0.12
C LEU A 122 2.07 -8.46 -1.40
N PHE A 123 2.12 -7.25 -1.94
CA PHE A 123 2.10 -7.05 -3.39
C PHE A 123 3.35 -7.62 -4.07
N VAL A 124 4.54 -7.37 -3.50
CA VAL A 124 5.80 -7.94 -4.01
C VAL A 124 5.78 -9.46 -3.95
N VAL A 125 5.31 -10.03 -2.84
CA VAL A 125 5.14 -11.47 -2.66
C VAL A 125 4.18 -12.03 -3.70
N ASN A 126 3.05 -11.36 -3.94
CA ASN A 126 2.07 -11.80 -4.93
C ASN A 126 2.69 -11.86 -6.33
N VAL A 127 3.35 -10.80 -6.77
CA VAL A 127 3.89 -10.73 -8.14
C VAL A 127 5.13 -11.61 -8.35
N ASN A 128 6.01 -11.72 -7.34
CA ASN A 128 7.27 -12.46 -7.48
C ASN A 128 7.16 -13.94 -7.13
N LEU A 129 6.48 -14.28 -6.03
CA LEU A 129 6.48 -15.64 -5.49
C LEU A 129 5.30 -16.49 -5.95
N THR A 130 4.25 -15.87 -6.52
CA THR A 130 3.14 -16.64 -7.10
C THR A 130 3.29 -16.80 -8.61
N SER A 131 2.55 -17.77 -9.15
CA SER A 131 2.34 -18.07 -10.56
C SER A 131 1.34 -17.12 -11.23
N MET A 132 0.97 -16.00 -10.62
CA MET A 132 -0.06 -15.09 -11.13
C MET A 132 0.16 -14.68 -12.60
N ALA A 133 1.40 -14.37 -12.99
CA ALA A 133 1.73 -13.98 -14.37
C ALA A 133 1.47 -15.13 -15.36
N GLU A 134 1.88 -16.34 -14.99
CA GLU A 134 1.74 -17.55 -15.81
C GLU A 134 0.28 -17.93 -15.97
N GLU A 135 -0.44 -17.96 -14.85
CA GLU A 135 -1.88 -18.21 -14.77
C GLU A 135 -2.69 -17.22 -15.61
N LEU A 136 -2.33 -15.93 -15.55
CA LEU A 136 -2.96 -14.90 -16.36
C LEU A 136 -2.75 -15.15 -17.85
N VAL A 137 -1.52 -15.42 -18.29
CA VAL A 137 -1.21 -15.65 -19.71
C VAL A 137 -1.86 -16.94 -20.23
N MET A 138 -1.83 -18.02 -19.43
CA MET A 138 -2.49 -19.29 -19.76
C MET A 138 -4.01 -19.14 -19.87
N SER A 139 -4.62 -18.22 -19.12
CA SER A 139 -6.06 -17.93 -19.20
C SER A 139 -6.52 -17.38 -20.55
N PHE A 140 -5.59 -16.87 -21.36
CA PHE A 140 -5.87 -16.40 -22.72
C PHE A 140 -5.47 -17.42 -23.79
N ASN A 141 -4.56 -18.35 -23.48
CA ASN A 141 -4.13 -19.40 -24.39
C ASN A 141 -3.64 -20.62 -23.61
N GLU A 142 -4.32 -21.76 -23.75
CA GLU A 142 -4.01 -22.99 -23.01
C GLU A 142 -2.77 -23.75 -23.55
N ASP A 143 -2.27 -23.42 -24.74
CA ASP A 143 -1.19 -24.15 -25.45
C ASP A 143 0.10 -23.31 -25.64
N VAL A 144 0.56 -22.67 -24.56
CA VAL A 144 1.75 -21.81 -24.56
C VAL A 144 2.71 -22.23 -23.45
N ASP A 145 3.97 -22.46 -23.81
CA ASP A 145 5.06 -22.68 -22.85
C ASP A 145 5.65 -21.32 -22.46
N LEU A 146 5.75 -21.05 -21.15
CA LEU A 146 6.25 -19.79 -20.59
C LEU A 146 7.58 -20.01 -19.89
N LYS A 147 8.51 -19.05 -20.05
CA LYS A 147 9.83 -19.08 -19.39
C LYS A 147 10.31 -17.68 -19.05
N ASN A 148 11.30 -17.59 -18.16
CA ASN A 148 12.01 -16.36 -17.81
C ASN A 148 11.06 -15.24 -17.36
N LYS A 149 10.35 -15.45 -16.24
CA LYS A 149 9.56 -14.38 -15.61
C LYS A 149 10.48 -13.27 -15.13
N SER A 150 10.28 -12.06 -15.65
CA SER A 150 10.84 -10.84 -15.09
C SER A 150 9.72 -9.93 -14.60
N VAL A 151 9.98 -9.21 -13.52
CA VAL A 151 9.01 -8.35 -12.84
C VAL A 151 9.62 -6.98 -12.64
N GLU A 152 8.94 -5.96 -13.15
CA GLU A 152 9.30 -4.56 -12.97
C GLU A 152 8.18 -3.83 -12.23
N MET A 153 8.49 -3.29 -11.06
CA MET A 153 7.54 -2.48 -10.31
C MET A 153 7.42 -1.10 -10.95
N GLN A 154 6.20 -0.56 -10.97
CA GLN A 154 5.88 0.70 -11.63
C GLN A 154 5.51 1.80 -10.63
N VAL A 155 5.20 2.99 -11.16
CA VAL A 155 4.95 4.21 -10.38
C VAL A 155 3.87 4.01 -9.32
N GLY A 156 2.79 3.27 -9.62
CA GLY A 156 1.71 3.00 -8.65
C GLY A 156 2.23 2.34 -7.37
N TYR A 157 3.12 1.37 -7.49
CA TYR A 157 3.78 0.73 -6.36
C TYR A 157 4.72 1.69 -5.63
N TYR A 158 5.55 2.43 -6.37
CA TYR A 158 6.53 3.34 -5.75
C TYR A 158 5.88 4.50 -5.00
N LEU A 159 4.67 4.93 -5.34
CA LEU A 159 3.94 5.99 -4.63
C LEU A 159 3.57 5.62 -3.18
N LEU A 160 3.49 4.32 -2.85
CA LEU A 160 3.27 3.88 -1.48
C LEU A 160 4.48 4.15 -0.56
N ILE A 161 5.69 4.19 -1.10
CA ILE A 161 6.92 4.43 -0.33
C ILE A 161 6.95 5.85 0.27
N PRO A 162 6.85 6.95 -0.52
CA PRO A 162 6.81 8.29 0.04
C PRO A 162 5.58 8.49 0.93
N TYR A 163 4.45 7.84 0.64
CA TYR A 163 3.29 7.83 1.54
C TYR A 163 3.63 7.27 2.93
N ALA A 164 4.28 6.10 2.99
CA ALA A 164 4.67 5.48 4.25
C ALA A 164 5.69 6.36 5.00
N VAL A 165 6.66 6.95 4.29
CA VAL A 165 7.65 7.88 4.88
C VAL A 165 6.97 9.12 5.45
N LEU A 166 6.04 9.75 4.72
CA LEU A 166 5.30 10.92 5.21
C LEU A 166 4.44 10.59 6.42
N SER A 167 3.80 9.41 6.43
CA SER A 167 3.02 8.94 7.57
C SER A 167 3.91 8.71 8.81
N LEU A 168 5.11 8.15 8.63
CA LEU A 168 6.12 8.02 9.70
C LEU A 168 6.64 9.37 10.21
N LEU A 169 6.83 10.34 9.31
CA LEU A 169 7.22 11.70 9.69
C LEU A 169 6.11 12.36 10.53
N ALA A 170 4.84 12.20 10.14
CA ALA A 170 3.71 12.70 10.93
C ALA A 170 3.67 12.09 12.34
N LEU A 171 3.88 10.77 12.45
CA LEU A 171 3.99 10.10 13.75
C LEU A 171 5.14 10.64 14.59
N SER A 172 6.29 10.86 13.98
CA SER A 172 7.48 11.41 14.65
C SER A 172 7.22 12.82 15.18
N LEU A 173 6.55 13.67 14.41
CA LEU A 173 6.17 15.02 14.83
C LEU A 173 5.19 15.00 16.01
N ILE A 174 4.18 14.13 15.96
CA ILE A 174 3.20 14.01 17.05
C ILE A 174 3.88 13.49 18.32
N TYR A 175 4.77 12.50 18.20
CA TYR A 175 5.55 11.99 19.32
C TYR A 175 6.43 13.08 19.96
N MET A 176 7.17 13.84 19.14
CA MET A 176 8.01 14.93 19.62
C MET A 176 7.19 16.03 20.31
N TYR A 177 6.02 16.36 19.75
CA TYR A 177 5.09 17.32 20.36
C TYR A 177 4.58 16.84 21.72
N ASP A 178 4.12 15.60 21.82
CA ASP A 178 3.61 15.05 23.07
C ASP A 178 4.73 14.95 24.13
N HIS A 179 5.93 14.55 23.70
CA HIS A 179 7.10 14.51 24.57
C HIS A 179 7.51 15.89 25.10
N ALA A 180 7.49 16.92 24.24
CA ALA A 180 7.79 18.29 24.64
C ALA A 180 6.72 18.83 25.61
N ALA A 181 5.44 18.59 25.33
CA ALA A 181 4.33 19.00 26.20
C ALA A 181 4.37 18.29 27.56
N TYR A 182 4.68 16.99 27.57
CA TYR A 182 4.86 16.22 28.80
C TYR A 182 6.02 16.78 29.64
N THR A 183 7.15 17.06 29.00
CA THR A 183 8.34 17.63 29.66
C THR A 183 8.02 19.00 30.28
N GLN A 184 7.35 19.89 29.55
CA GLN A 184 6.92 21.20 30.07
C GLN A 184 5.98 21.08 31.29
N ARG A 185 4.99 20.18 31.25
CA ARG A 185 4.09 19.95 32.39
C ARG A 185 4.85 19.46 33.61
N ARG A 186 5.84 18.60 33.42
CA ARG A 186 6.67 18.06 34.51
C ARG A 186 7.54 19.15 35.13
N GLU A 187 8.07 20.07 34.33
CA GLU A 187 8.83 21.23 34.81
C GLU A 187 7.94 22.23 35.56
N GLN A 188 6.69 22.43 35.12
CA GLN A 188 5.69 23.28 35.78
C GLN A 188 5.10 22.70 37.07
N GLN A 189 5.24 21.41 37.34
CA GLN A 189 4.81 20.77 38.60
C GLN A 189 5.86 20.85 39.72
N ARG A 190 7.14 20.99 39.37
CA ARG A 190 8.23 21.20 40.35
C ARG A 190 8.21 22.54 41.11
N PRO A 191 7.70 23.70 40.61
CA PRO A 191 7.74 24.98 41.32
C PRO A 191 6.75 25.04 42.50
N THR A 192 5.72 24.17 42.53
CA THR A 192 4.74 24.17 43.62
C THR A 192 5.17 23.35 44.84
N GLU A 193 6.22 22.53 44.71
CA GLU A 193 6.80 21.80 45.84
C GLU A 193 7.81 22.65 46.63
N ASP A 194 8.43 23.65 45.98
CA ASP A 194 9.30 24.66 46.59
C ASP A 194 8.54 25.94 47.04
N ALA A 195 7.21 25.92 47.08
CA ALA A 195 6.46 26.99 47.73
C ALA A 195 6.76 26.95 49.24
N PRO A 196 7.40 27.99 49.83
CA PRO A 196 7.74 27.96 51.24
C PRO A 196 6.47 27.80 52.07
N LYS A 197 6.37 26.68 52.82
CA LYS A 197 5.28 26.39 53.76
C LYS A 197 5.13 27.43 54.87
N GLU A 198 6.05 28.38 54.97
CA GLU A 198 6.09 29.40 56.03
C GLU A 198 5.02 30.50 55.89
N ILE A 199 4.30 30.59 54.76
CA ILE A 199 3.29 31.67 54.54
C ILE A 199 1.83 31.17 54.62
N MET A 200 1.58 29.88 54.87
CA MET A 200 0.21 29.34 55.02
C MET A 200 -0.19 29.05 56.48
N MET A 201 0.62 29.47 57.45
CA MET A 201 0.26 29.44 58.88
C MET A 201 0.42 30.82 59.51
N TYR A 202 -0.35 31.81 59.06
CA TYR A 202 -0.71 32.99 59.85
C TYR A 202 -2.10 33.49 59.43
#